data_AF-A0A0M3IMZ0-F1
#
_entry.id   AF-A0A0M3IMZ0-F1
#
_cell.length_a   1.000
_cell.length_b   1.000
_cell.length_c   1.000
_cell.angle_alpha   90.00
_cell.angle_beta   90.00
_cell.angle_gamma   90.00
#
_symmetry.space_group_name_H-M   'P 1'
#
loop_
_entity.id
_entity.type
_entity.pdbx_description
1 polymer ?
#
loop_
_entity_poly.entity_id
_entity_poly.type
_entity_poly.pdbx_seq_one_letter_code
_entity_poly.pdbx_strand_id
1 'polypeptide(L)'
;MVKSENVGTALFYNHPKIYSSSLPTDMAAENANLQKVIGKKYQIGPPFTHTAELVSAGGNSFSVFAKTGEFNKDLYDGFVAPQLGIPLLVETWRRGSEVKLQCRAKFLVLDAQDIKVGEAKQFKYTRDHSKFAVSSNESIPFTCIGDINRMSEVHRHEGVVMRAQLFDPVTSLAQKFSTRHHRSLRRACGQR
;
A
#
# COMPACT_ATOMS: atom_id res chain seq x y z
N MET A 1 5.38 -15.86 -18.07
CA MET A 1 6.64 -15.67 -17.31
C MET A 1 6.50 -14.40 -16.49
N VAL A 2 6.66 -14.47 -15.17
CA VAL A 2 6.60 -13.29 -14.29
C VAL A 2 7.76 -12.37 -14.66
N LYS A 3 7.50 -11.10 -14.98
CA LYS A 3 8.58 -10.12 -15.23
C LYS A 3 9.23 -9.75 -13.90
N SER A 4 10.25 -10.51 -13.50
CA SER A 4 11.03 -10.30 -12.27
C SER A 4 11.63 -8.90 -12.19
N GLU A 5 11.91 -8.26 -13.34
CA GLU A 5 12.42 -6.89 -13.44
C GLU A 5 11.56 -5.86 -12.68
N ASN A 6 10.23 -6.02 -12.74
CA ASN A 6 9.30 -5.11 -12.06
C ASN A 6 9.41 -5.25 -10.54
N VAL A 7 9.64 -6.46 -10.04
CA VAL A 7 9.89 -6.70 -8.61
C VAL A 7 11.21 -6.06 -8.21
N GLY A 8 12.27 -6.26 -8.98
CA GLY A 8 13.58 -5.64 -8.74
C GLY A 8 13.51 -4.11 -8.71
N THR A 9 12.69 -3.52 -9.58
CA THR A 9 12.47 -2.07 -9.62
C THR A 9 11.68 -1.58 -8.42
N ALA A 10 10.61 -2.27 -8.00
CA ALA A 10 9.88 -1.90 -6.79
C ALA A 10 10.78 -1.95 -5.55
N LEU A 11 11.64 -2.97 -5.41
CA LEU A 11 12.63 -3.06 -4.34
C LEU A 11 13.69 -1.95 -4.42
N PHE A 12 14.08 -1.51 -5.61
CA PHE A 12 15.02 -0.41 -5.80
C PHE A 12 14.48 0.94 -5.27
N TYR A 13 13.17 1.16 -5.34
CA TYR A 13 12.51 2.32 -4.72
C TYR A 13 12.30 2.12 -3.21
N ASN A 14 12.03 0.88 -2.79
CA ASN A 14 11.75 0.56 -1.39
C ASN A 14 13.00 0.56 -0.48
N HIS A 15 14.19 0.46 -1.07
CA HIS A 15 15.46 0.44 -0.35
C HIS A 15 15.49 -0.55 0.84
N PRO A 16 15.19 -1.85 0.61
CA PRO A 16 15.19 -2.83 1.69
C PRO A 16 16.61 -3.06 2.23
N LYS A 17 16.70 -3.30 3.54
CA LYS A 17 17.96 -3.75 4.17
C LYS A 17 18.18 -5.23 3.85
N ILE A 18 19.01 -5.52 2.85
CA ILE A 18 19.35 -6.88 2.45
C ILE A 18 20.24 -7.55 3.51
N TYR A 19 19.74 -8.66 4.07
CA TYR A 19 20.49 -9.49 5.02
C TYR A 19 21.40 -10.50 4.31
N SER A 20 20.88 -11.18 3.29
CA SER A 20 21.60 -12.17 2.48
C SER A 20 21.05 -12.17 1.05
N SER A 21 21.86 -12.53 0.07
CA SER A 21 21.46 -12.56 -1.34
C SER A 21 22.07 -13.73 -2.09
N SER A 22 21.29 -14.33 -3.00
CA SER A 22 21.75 -15.24 -4.03
C SER A 22 21.01 -14.88 -5.32
N LEU A 23 21.75 -14.48 -6.35
CA LEU A 23 21.19 -14.11 -7.65
C LEU A 23 21.95 -14.84 -8.75
N PRO A 24 21.36 -15.87 -9.36
CA PRO A 24 21.93 -16.56 -10.52
C PRO A 24 22.26 -15.59 -11.67
N THR A 25 23.34 -15.86 -12.42
CA THR A 25 23.87 -14.96 -13.45
C THR A 25 22.88 -14.69 -14.59
N ASP A 26 22.13 -15.73 -14.99
CA ASP A 26 21.05 -15.65 -15.98
C ASP A 26 19.93 -14.72 -15.51
N MET A 27 19.47 -14.86 -14.26
CA MET A 27 18.48 -13.94 -13.67
C MET A 27 19.04 -12.52 -13.50
N ALA A 28 20.33 -12.39 -13.17
CA ALA A 28 20.96 -11.08 -13.00
C ALA A 28 20.88 -10.26 -14.28
N ALA A 29 21.15 -10.87 -15.44
CA ALA A 29 21.12 -10.21 -16.74
C ALA A 29 19.76 -9.55 -17.05
N GLU A 30 18.67 -10.15 -16.57
CA GLU A 30 17.30 -9.65 -16.76
C GLU A 30 16.83 -8.68 -15.65
N ASN A 31 17.63 -8.49 -14.59
CA ASN A 31 17.22 -7.80 -13.37
C ASN A 31 18.24 -6.77 -12.89
N ALA A 32 18.58 -5.80 -13.75
CA ALA A 32 19.57 -4.76 -13.46
C ALA A 32 19.29 -3.98 -12.15
N ASN A 33 18.02 -3.68 -11.86
CA ASN A 33 17.67 -2.99 -10.60
C ASN A 33 17.79 -3.90 -9.38
N LEU A 34 17.54 -5.21 -9.52
CA LEU A 34 17.78 -6.15 -8.42
C LEU A 34 19.28 -6.28 -8.11
N GLN A 35 20.13 -6.28 -9.14
CA GLN A 35 21.59 -6.23 -8.96
C GLN A 35 22.00 -4.96 -8.17
N LYS A 36 21.41 -3.81 -8.49
CA LYS A 36 21.62 -2.56 -7.74
C LYS A 36 21.20 -2.70 -6.27
N VAL A 37 20.03 -3.27 -6.01
CA VAL A 37 19.51 -3.49 -4.65
C VAL A 37 20.45 -4.38 -3.82
N ILE A 38 20.92 -5.49 -4.40
CA ILE A 38 21.91 -6.38 -3.75
C ILE A 38 23.22 -5.62 -3.49
N GLY A 39 23.63 -4.77 -4.43
CA GLY A 39 24.74 -3.83 -4.26
C GLY A 39 24.48 -2.64 -3.34
N LYS A 40 23.39 -2.67 -2.55
CA LYS A 40 22.98 -1.61 -1.59
C LYS A 40 22.75 -0.24 -2.23
N LYS A 41 22.38 -0.22 -3.52
CA LYS A 41 21.96 0.97 -4.24
C LYS A 41 20.44 1.04 -4.26
N TYR A 42 19.92 2.26 -4.23
CA TYR A 42 18.49 2.55 -4.23
C TYR A 42 18.21 3.81 -5.07
N GLN A 43 16.94 4.07 -5.37
CA GLN A 43 16.53 5.26 -6.11
C GLN A 43 16.79 6.53 -5.30
N ILE A 44 17.59 7.44 -5.87
CA ILE A 44 17.88 8.77 -5.34
C ILE A 44 17.46 9.81 -6.38
N GLY A 45 16.74 10.83 -5.95
CA GLY A 45 16.23 11.88 -6.82
C GLY A 45 14.98 11.47 -7.59
N PRO A 46 14.41 12.40 -8.39
CA PRO A 46 13.24 12.11 -9.21
C PRO A 46 13.49 11.00 -10.24
N PRO A 47 12.47 10.19 -10.56
CA PRO A 47 11.13 10.18 -9.98
C PRO A 47 11.10 9.52 -8.58
N PHE A 48 10.24 10.02 -7.69
CA PHE A 48 10.13 9.54 -6.30
C PHE A 48 9.15 8.38 -6.12
N THR A 49 8.41 8.02 -7.17
CA THR A 49 7.37 7.00 -7.16
C THR A 49 7.48 6.12 -8.39
N HIS A 50 7.13 4.85 -8.24
CA HIS A 50 7.09 3.88 -9.33
C HIS A 50 5.83 3.03 -9.26
N THR A 51 5.22 2.79 -10.42
CA THR A 51 4.08 1.88 -10.56
C THR A 51 4.45 0.76 -11.53
N ALA A 52 4.13 -0.47 -11.19
CA ALA A 52 4.33 -1.62 -12.06
C ALA A 52 3.16 -2.60 -11.99
N GLU A 53 2.98 -3.40 -13.04
CA GLU A 53 2.08 -4.54 -13.03
C GLU A 53 2.90 -5.83 -12.91
N LEU A 54 2.49 -6.70 -12.00
CA LEU A 54 3.01 -8.06 -11.85
C LEU A 54 1.91 -9.05 -12.24
N VAL A 55 2.32 -10.15 -12.88
CA VAL A 55 1.41 -11.26 -13.19
C VAL A 55 2.01 -12.51 -12.56
N SER A 56 1.26 -13.18 -11.68
CA SER A 56 1.68 -14.45 -11.08
C SER A 56 1.77 -15.56 -12.13
N ALA A 57 2.45 -16.66 -11.80
CA ALA A 57 2.48 -17.84 -12.67
C ALA A 57 1.07 -18.39 -12.97
N GLY A 58 0.13 -18.22 -12.04
CA GLY A 58 -1.29 -18.58 -12.21
C GLY A 58 -2.14 -17.53 -12.94
N GLY A 59 -1.55 -16.48 -13.49
CA GLY A 59 -2.25 -15.47 -14.31
C GLY A 59 -2.93 -14.34 -13.55
N ASN A 60 -2.89 -14.31 -12.22
CA ASN A 60 -3.43 -13.19 -11.43
C ASN A 60 -2.55 -11.94 -11.58
N SER A 61 -3.18 -10.78 -11.81
CA SER A 61 -2.52 -9.48 -11.93
C SER A 61 -2.49 -8.71 -10.61
N PHE A 62 -1.41 -7.98 -10.40
CA PHE A 62 -1.17 -7.15 -9.22
C PHE A 62 -0.58 -5.80 -9.63
N SER A 63 -1.15 -4.72 -9.11
CA SER A 63 -0.56 -3.37 -9.27
C SER A 63 0.33 -3.06 -8.09
N VAL A 64 1.60 -2.74 -8.34
CA VAL A 64 2.58 -2.38 -7.32
C VAL A 64 2.81 -0.87 -7.35
N PHE A 65 2.80 -0.24 -6.18
CA PHE A 65 3.09 1.17 -5.97
C PHE A 65 4.26 1.28 -5.00
N ALA A 66 5.38 1.83 -5.45
CA ALA A 66 6.58 2.04 -4.65
C ALA A 66 6.88 3.55 -4.53
N LYS A 67 7.31 3.99 -3.35
CA LYS A 67 7.78 5.37 -3.10
C LYS A 67 9.16 5.35 -2.47
N THR A 68 9.95 6.38 -2.75
CA THR A 68 11.16 6.71 -1.97
C THR A 68 10.77 7.58 -0.76
N GLY A 69 11.71 7.73 0.18
CA GLY A 69 11.56 8.66 1.30
C GLY A 69 11.43 10.12 0.86
N GLU A 70 12.01 10.48 -0.29
CA GLU A 70 11.95 11.83 -0.86
C GLU A 70 10.55 12.23 -1.36
N PHE A 71 9.66 11.26 -1.60
CA PHE A 71 8.26 11.53 -1.93
C PHE A 71 7.57 12.38 -0.84
N ASN A 72 7.96 12.19 0.42
CA ASN A 72 7.61 13.05 1.57
C ASN A 72 6.12 13.39 1.72
N LYS A 73 5.24 12.42 1.38
CA LYS A 73 3.78 12.49 1.54
C LYS A 73 3.25 11.13 1.99
N ASP A 74 2.00 11.12 2.46
CA ASP A 74 1.27 9.89 2.72
C ASP A 74 1.17 9.06 1.44
N LEU A 75 1.50 7.77 1.52
CA LEU A 75 1.50 6.86 0.37
C LEU A 75 0.09 6.73 -0.21
N TYR A 76 -0.92 6.65 0.65
CA TYR A 76 -2.29 6.39 0.21
C TYR A 76 -2.95 7.64 -0.36
N ASP A 77 -2.93 8.77 0.37
CA ASP A 77 -3.50 10.04 -0.09
C ASP A 77 -2.74 10.63 -1.28
N GLY A 78 -1.40 10.56 -1.25
CA GLY A 78 -0.55 11.25 -2.21
C GLY A 78 -0.30 10.47 -3.49
N PHE A 79 -0.45 9.14 -3.46
CA PHE A 79 -0.04 8.29 -4.58
C PHE A 79 -1.09 7.23 -4.93
N VAL A 80 -1.44 6.32 -4.01
CA VAL A 80 -2.25 5.13 -4.35
C VAL A 80 -3.70 5.48 -4.72
N ALA A 81 -4.41 6.25 -3.88
CA ALA A 81 -5.81 6.61 -4.15
C ALA A 81 -5.97 7.47 -5.41
N PRO A 82 -5.12 8.51 -5.65
CA PRO A 82 -5.13 9.25 -6.91
C PRO A 82 -4.85 8.38 -8.14
N GLN A 83 -3.86 7.48 -8.06
CA GLN A 83 -3.46 6.64 -9.19
C GLN A 83 -4.53 5.60 -9.55
N LEU A 84 -5.24 5.06 -8.55
CA LEU A 84 -6.34 4.13 -8.75
C LEU A 84 -7.67 4.82 -9.09
N GLY A 85 -7.79 6.11 -8.79
CA GLY A 85 -9.03 6.85 -8.95
C GLY A 85 -10.15 6.38 -8.02
N ILE A 86 -9.81 5.86 -6.83
CA ILE A 86 -10.76 5.20 -5.92
C ILE A 86 -10.46 5.61 -4.46
N PRO A 87 -11.48 5.97 -3.66
CA PRO A 87 -11.30 6.23 -2.23
C PRO A 87 -10.92 4.95 -1.48
N LEU A 88 -10.06 5.09 -0.47
CA LEU A 88 -9.50 3.96 0.26
C LEU A 88 -9.89 3.98 1.73
N LEU A 89 -9.97 2.78 2.29
CA LEU A 89 -10.04 2.53 3.71
C LEU A 89 -8.74 1.82 4.12
N VAL A 90 -7.94 2.46 4.98
CA VAL A 90 -6.60 1.99 5.36
C VAL A 90 -6.61 1.49 6.80
N GLU A 91 -6.14 0.27 7.00
CA GLU A 91 -5.88 -0.34 8.30
C GLU A 91 -4.39 -0.56 8.46
N THR A 92 -3.79 0.13 9.44
CA THR A 92 -2.37 0.01 9.73
C THR A 92 -2.13 0.15 11.23
N TRP A 93 -1.02 -0.42 11.68
CA TRP A 93 -0.56 -0.25 13.06
C TRP A 93 -0.16 1.20 13.33
N ARG A 94 -1.05 1.96 13.98
CA ARG A 94 -0.80 3.38 14.28
C ARG A 94 -0.58 3.57 15.78
N ARG A 95 0.61 4.04 16.14
CA ARG A 95 0.99 4.43 17.52
C ARG A 95 1.78 5.74 17.56
N GLY A 96 1.78 6.48 16.45
CA GLY A 96 2.40 7.79 16.28
C GLY A 96 1.35 8.82 15.86
N SER A 97 1.80 9.91 15.24
CA SER A 97 0.93 11.01 14.86
C SER A 97 0.05 10.65 13.66
N GLU A 98 -1.23 10.95 13.78
CA GLU A 98 -2.22 10.67 12.74
C GLU A 98 -1.98 11.49 11.47
N VAL A 99 -2.26 10.87 10.32
CA VAL A 99 -2.31 11.59 9.04
C VAL A 99 -3.63 12.37 8.99
N LYS A 100 -3.52 13.70 8.83
CA LYS A 100 -4.71 14.57 8.76
C LYS A 100 -5.54 14.23 7.52
N LEU A 101 -6.85 14.04 7.75
CA LEU A 101 -7.82 13.82 6.68
C LEU A 101 -7.81 14.97 5.65
N GLN A 102 -7.62 14.63 4.38
CA GLN A 102 -7.59 15.59 3.28
C GLN A 102 -8.99 15.79 2.67
N CYS A 103 -9.84 16.60 3.30
CA CYS A 103 -11.23 16.81 2.83
C CYS A 103 -11.35 17.38 1.40
N ARG A 104 -10.30 18.02 0.87
CA ARG A 104 -10.25 18.54 -0.51
C ARG A 104 -9.79 17.50 -1.53
N ALA A 105 -9.38 16.30 -1.10
CA ALA A 105 -8.96 15.23 -2.01
C ALA A 105 -10.16 14.69 -2.79
N LYS A 106 -9.95 14.44 -4.09
CA LYS A 106 -10.96 13.82 -4.97
C LYS A 106 -11.32 12.40 -4.53
N PHE A 107 -10.34 11.67 -4.00
CA PHE A 107 -10.49 10.31 -3.50
C PHE A 107 -10.06 10.28 -2.03
N LEU A 108 -11.02 10.26 -1.11
CA LEU A 108 -10.73 10.27 0.33
C LEU A 108 -10.06 8.96 0.77
N VAL A 109 -9.02 9.09 1.59
CA VAL A 109 -8.41 7.98 2.32
C VAL A 109 -8.77 8.10 3.79
N LEU A 110 -9.52 7.12 4.28
CA LEU A 110 -10.00 7.04 5.65
C LEU A 110 -9.22 5.97 6.42
N ASP A 111 -9.06 6.20 7.71
CA ASP A 111 -8.45 5.22 8.61
C ASP A 111 -9.49 4.33 9.26
N ALA A 112 -9.31 3.01 9.18
CA ALA A 112 -10.05 2.04 9.98
C ALA A 112 -9.72 2.21 11.47
N GLN A 113 -10.70 2.13 12.37
CA GLN A 113 -10.47 2.27 13.82
C GLN A 113 -10.48 0.91 14.55
N ASP A 114 -11.21 -0.03 13.99
CA ASP A 114 -11.41 -1.35 14.53
C ASP A 114 -11.42 -2.36 13.39
N ILE A 115 -10.90 -3.55 13.67
CA ILE A 115 -10.84 -4.68 12.75
C ILE A 115 -11.60 -5.83 13.36
N LYS A 116 -12.39 -6.51 12.53
CA LYS A 116 -12.99 -7.80 12.84
C LYS A 116 -12.99 -8.68 11.59
N VAL A 117 -12.47 -9.89 11.74
CA VAL A 117 -12.33 -10.88 10.66
C VAL A 117 -13.30 -12.03 10.95
N GLY A 118 -14.31 -12.21 10.11
CA GLY A 118 -15.40 -13.15 10.29
C GLY A 118 -16.09 -12.99 11.64
N GLU A 119 -16.18 -14.10 12.36
CA GLU A 119 -16.72 -14.18 13.72
C GLU A 119 -15.67 -13.94 14.81
N ALA A 120 -14.43 -13.62 14.43
CA ALA A 120 -13.36 -13.37 15.39
C ALA A 120 -13.67 -12.16 16.29
N LYS A 121 -12.94 -12.07 17.40
CA LYS A 121 -13.02 -10.90 18.29
C LYS A 121 -12.56 -9.66 17.55
N GLN A 122 -13.27 -8.56 17.77
CA GLN A 122 -12.89 -7.25 17.30
C GLN A 122 -11.68 -6.75 18.09
N PHE A 123 -10.74 -6.08 17.42
CA PHE A 123 -9.60 -5.44 18.04
C PHE A 123 -9.33 -4.06 17.41
N LYS A 124 -8.64 -3.19 18.16
CA LYS A 124 -8.29 -1.85 17.71
C LYS A 124 -7.06 -1.86 16.81
N TYR A 125 -6.96 -0.89 15.91
CA TYR A 125 -5.78 -0.66 15.06
C TYR A 125 -4.44 -0.59 15.82
N THR A 126 -4.45 -0.23 17.11
CA THR A 126 -3.24 -0.18 17.95
C THR A 126 -2.68 -1.55 18.34
N ARG A 127 -3.44 -2.63 18.09
CA ARG A 127 -3.14 -4.02 18.45
C ARG A 127 -2.94 -4.92 17.24
N ASP A 128 -2.89 -4.34 16.05
CA ASP A 128 -2.75 -5.07 14.81
C ASP A 128 -1.54 -4.57 14.03
N HIS A 129 -0.69 -5.49 13.55
CA HIS A 129 0.53 -5.16 12.80
C HIS A 129 0.30 -5.11 11.28
N SER A 130 -0.90 -5.49 10.82
CA SER A 130 -1.26 -5.52 9.42
C SER A 130 -1.16 -4.13 8.82
N LYS A 131 -0.90 -4.11 7.53
CA LYS A 131 -0.75 -2.89 6.74
C LYS A 131 -1.45 -3.14 5.43
N PHE A 132 -2.74 -2.84 5.42
CA PHE A 132 -3.55 -3.06 4.25
C PHE A 132 -4.50 -1.90 4.03
N ALA A 133 -4.96 -1.78 2.79
CA ALA A 133 -6.04 -0.88 2.45
C ALA A 133 -7.05 -1.63 1.59
N VAL A 134 -8.31 -1.24 1.67
CA VAL A 134 -9.36 -1.77 0.80
C VAL A 134 -10.02 -0.64 0.04
N SER A 135 -10.59 -0.99 -1.11
CA SER A 135 -11.50 -0.09 -1.79
C SER A 135 -12.67 0.29 -0.89
N SER A 136 -12.91 1.59 -0.74
CA SER A 136 -14.16 2.08 -0.15
C SER A 136 -15.32 2.11 -1.15
N ASN A 137 -15.08 1.73 -2.40
CA ASN A 137 -16.12 1.53 -3.40
C ASN A 137 -16.44 0.03 -3.49
N GLU A 138 -17.59 -0.36 -2.94
CA GLU A 138 -18.05 -1.76 -2.92
C GLU A 138 -18.22 -2.34 -4.33
N SER A 139 -18.50 -1.52 -5.35
CA SER A 139 -18.59 -1.96 -6.74
C SER A 139 -17.23 -2.32 -7.36
N ILE A 140 -16.12 -1.90 -6.75
CA ILE A 140 -14.77 -2.16 -7.24
C ILE A 140 -13.92 -2.73 -6.09
N PRO A 141 -14.18 -3.98 -5.66
CA PRO A 141 -13.49 -4.58 -4.53
C PRO A 141 -12.04 -4.90 -4.87
N PHE A 142 -11.11 -4.43 -4.04
CA PHE A 142 -9.71 -4.86 -4.03
C PHE A 142 -9.11 -4.68 -2.64
N THR A 143 -8.00 -5.35 -2.41
CA THR A 143 -7.17 -5.19 -1.23
C THR A 143 -5.75 -4.82 -1.65
N CYS A 144 -5.16 -3.88 -0.93
CA CYS A 144 -3.78 -3.48 -1.02
C CYS A 144 -3.05 -4.01 0.23
N ILE A 145 -1.88 -4.62 0.08
CA ILE A 145 -1.03 -5.07 1.18
C ILE A 145 0.33 -4.41 1.02
N GLY A 146 0.86 -3.83 2.09
CA GLY A 146 2.11 -3.08 2.04
C GLY A 146 2.97 -3.23 3.29
N ASP A 147 4.04 -2.47 3.33
CA ASP A 147 5.08 -2.53 4.37
C ASP A 147 5.12 -1.29 5.30
N ILE A 148 4.42 -0.21 4.94
CA ILE A 148 4.35 1.01 5.75
C ILE A 148 3.03 1.19 6.50
N ASN A 149 3.11 1.74 7.71
CA ASN A 149 1.95 2.21 8.45
C ASN A 149 1.50 3.60 7.94
N ARG A 150 0.28 4.04 8.23
CA ARG A 150 -0.20 5.39 7.90
C ARG A 150 -0.05 6.35 9.09
N MET A 151 1.16 6.90 9.25
CA MET A 151 1.49 7.89 10.29
C MET A 151 2.35 9.01 9.68
N SER A 152 2.21 10.24 10.17
CA SER A 152 2.89 11.39 9.54
C SER A 152 4.42 11.29 9.56
N GLU A 153 4.98 10.61 10.56
CA GLU A 153 6.42 10.38 10.74
C GLU A 153 6.98 9.48 9.62
N VAL A 154 6.17 8.61 9.03
CA VAL A 154 6.61 7.68 7.98
C VAL A 154 6.54 8.28 6.57
N HIS A 155 6.10 9.54 6.42
CA HIS A 155 6.08 10.20 5.11
C HIS A 155 7.44 10.22 4.43
N ARG A 156 8.52 10.24 5.21
CA ARG A 156 9.91 10.21 4.73
C ARG A 156 10.51 8.81 4.64
N HIS A 157 9.73 7.78 4.90
CA HIS A 157 10.18 6.40 4.69
C HIS A 157 9.86 5.96 3.27
N GLU A 158 10.73 5.10 2.74
CA GLU A 158 10.44 4.27 1.59
C GLU A 158 9.27 3.33 1.91
N GLY A 159 8.54 2.93 0.86
CA GLY A 159 7.43 2.01 1.05
C GLY A 159 6.91 1.42 -0.25
N VAL A 160 6.35 0.23 -0.13
CA VAL A 160 5.69 -0.50 -1.21
C VAL A 160 4.32 -0.97 -0.76
N VAL A 161 3.35 -0.85 -1.66
CA VAL A 161 2.05 -1.48 -1.52
C VAL A 161 1.65 -2.17 -2.82
N MET A 162 1.09 -3.36 -2.69
CA MET A 162 0.63 -4.18 -3.80
C MET A 162 -0.89 -4.34 -3.72
N ARG A 163 -1.59 -3.91 -4.76
CA ARG A 163 -3.01 -4.13 -4.97
C ARG A 163 -3.23 -5.50 -5.62
N ALA A 164 -4.14 -6.27 -5.04
CA ALA A 164 -4.67 -7.52 -5.58
C ALA A 164 -6.20 -7.48 -5.58
N GLN A 165 -6.81 -8.13 -6.57
CA GLN A 165 -8.22 -8.49 -6.48
C GLN A 165 -8.33 -9.79 -5.67
N LEU A 166 -8.57 -9.66 -4.36
CA LEU A 166 -8.81 -10.81 -3.49
C LEU A 166 -10.29 -11.18 -3.53
N PHE A 167 -10.59 -12.45 -3.79
CA PHE A 167 -11.93 -13.01 -3.63
C PHE A 167 -12.30 -12.98 -2.14
N ASP A 168 -13.40 -12.27 -1.84
CA ASP A 168 -14.34 -12.20 -0.72
C ASP A 168 -13.99 -12.05 0.79
N PRO A 169 -13.15 -12.82 1.51
CA PRO A 169 -13.08 -12.62 2.96
C PRO A 169 -12.47 -11.26 3.33
N VAL A 170 -11.25 -10.93 2.90
CA VAL A 170 -10.56 -9.73 3.39
C VAL A 170 -11.27 -8.43 2.99
N THR A 171 -11.75 -8.36 1.73
CA THR A 171 -12.41 -7.17 1.21
C THR A 171 -13.78 -6.94 1.86
N SER A 172 -14.61 -7.99 2.02
CA SER A 172 -15.92 -7.87 2.67
C SER A 172 -15.81 -7.64 4.19
N LEU A 173 -14.76 -8.16 4.82
CA LEU A 173 -14.53 -8.06 6.27
C LEU A 173 -14.07 -6.66 6.68
N ALA A 174 -13.14 -6.06 5.93
CA ALA A 174 -12.71 -4.69 6.20
C ALA A 174 -13.83 -3.66 5.95
N GLN A 175 -14.67 -3.89 4.93
CA GLN A 175 -15.77 -2.98 4.58
C GLN A 175 -16.89 -2.94 5.64
N LYS A 176 -17.20 -4.06 6.31
CA LYS A 176 -18.35 -4.13 7.23
C LYS A 176 -18.18 -3.40 8.56
N PHE A 177 -16.96 -3.22 9.06
CA PHE A 177 -16.73 -2.78 10.46
C PHE A 177 -16.31 -1.32 10.65
N SER A 178 -16.14 -0.55 9.58
CA SER A 178 -15.69 0.85 9.63
C SER A 178 -16.76 1.89 9.24
N THR A 179 -18.02 1.49 9.10
CA THR A 179 -19.00 2.26 8.33
C THR A 179 -19.64 3.46 9.05
N ARG A 180 -19.84 3.42 10.38
CA ARG A 180 -20.49 4.55 11.11
C ARG A 180 -19.58 5.77 11.24
N HIS A 181 -18.34 5.57 11.69
CA HIS A 181 -17.38 6.66 11.85
C HIS A 181 -17.03 7.28 10.48
N HIS A 182 -16.91 6.46 9.44
CA HIS A 182 -16.55 6.94 8.10
C HIS A 182 -17.65 7.67 7.37
N ARG A 183 -18.91 7.24 7.50
CA ARG A 183 -20.03 8.03 7.00
C ARG A 183 -20.06 9.42 7.65
N SER A 184 -19.75 9.53 8.94
CA SER A 184 -19.63 10.82 9.62
C SER A 184 -18.46 11.65 9.08
N LEU A 185 -17.28 11.06 8.89
CA LEU A 185 -16.11 11.77 8.37
C LEU A 185 -16.31 12.25 6.92
N ARG A 186 -16.92 11.42 6.05
CA ARG A 186 -17.27 11.82 4.68
C ARG A 186 -18.25 12.98 4.67
N ARG A 187 -19.30 12.91 5.50
CA ARG A 187 -20.26 14.01 5.69
C ARG A 187 -19.58 15.28 6.21
N ALA A 188 -18.66 15.16 7.16
CA ALA A 188 -17.90 16.29 7.69
C ALA A 188 -17.01 16.96 6.61
N CYS A 189 -16.49 16.18 5.65
CA CYS A 189 -15.80 16.70 4.47
C CYS A 189 -16.74 17.16 3.34
N GLY A 190 -18.07 17.13 3.53
CA GLY A 190 -19.05 17.52 2.50
C GLY A 190 -19.19 16.53 1.35
N GLN A 191 -18.65 15.31 1.48
CA GLN A 191 -18.82 14.24 0.48
C GLN A 191 -20.06 13.39 0.82
N ARG A 192 -20.91 13.15 -0.18
CA ARG A 192 -22.12 12.30 -0.06
C ARG A 192 -21.78 10.83 -0.10
#